data_AF-A0A074JU26-F1
#
_entry.id   AF-A0A074JU26-F1
#
_cell.length_a   1.000
_cell.length_b   1.000
_cell.length_c   1.000
_cell.angle_alpha   90.00
_cell.angle_beta   90.00
_cell.angle_gamma   90.00
#
_symmetry.space_group_name_H-M   'P 1'
#
loop_
_entity.id
_entity.type
_entity.pdbx_description
1 polymer ?
#
loop_
_entity_poly.entity_id
_entity_poly.type
_entity_poly.pdbx_seq_one_letter_code
_entity_poly.pdbx_strand_id
1 'polypeptide(L)'
;MPPIDTPHLHPRNPGTPLDLAWFDKIAVNTPAATARAATLATRRSVKKEWQAAWLVNAIQCIDLTTLAGDDTEARVARLCAKARRPLADHILEGLGLDAVKTGAVCVYPTMVGAAVRALDGSGIPVASVATGFPAGLMPLNLRLAEILYAVEQGAAEIDIVINRAHVLQGDWAALYDEIAAMREACGDAHIKAILATGELGSLRNVYKASMVAMQAGADFIKTSTGKETVNATLPVSLTMVRALRDYGARTGYKIGFKPAGGLKTAKDAIAWQVLMKEELGRDWLRSDLFRIGASSLLGDIERQLEHYVTGRYASGSRHALA
;
A
#
# COMPACT_ATOMS: atom_id res chain seq x y z
N MET A 1 10.08 14.41 -21.27
CA MET A 1 9.05 14.86 -20.32
C MET A 1 9.76 15.48 -19.14
N PRO A 2 9.38 16.67 -18.67
CA PRO A 2 9.81 17.11 -17.34
C PRO A 2 9.24 16.13 -16.30
N PRO A 3 9.94 15.87 -15.19
CA PRO A 3 9.46 14.98 -14.14
C PRO A 3 8.12 15.49 -13.61
N ILE A 4 7.16 14.58 -13.45
CA ILE A 4 5.88 14.88 -12.81
C ILE A 4 6.21 15.16 -11.33
N ASP A 5 6.23 16.44 -11.00
CA ASP A 5 6.51 16.94 -9.66
C ASP A 5 5.29 16.67 -8.77
N THR A 6 5.13 15.43 -8.31
CA THR A 6 4.42 15.19 -7.05
C THR A 6 5.43 15.46 -5.93
N PRO A 7 5.34 16.58 -5.21
CA PRO A 7 6.30 16.86 -4.15
C PRO A 7 6.09 15.83 -3.05
N HIS A 8 6.96 14.81 -3.02
CA HIS A 8 7.10 13.96 -1.87
C HIS A 8 7.52 14.88 -0.71
N LEU A 9 6.65 15.01 0.30
CA LEU A 9 6.91 15.89 1.44
C LEU A 9 8.06 15.38 2.31
N HIS A 10 8.51 14.15 2.06
CA HIS A 10 9.53 13.45 2.83
C HIS A 10 10.63 12.92 1.92
N PRO A 11 11.90 12.96 2.38
CA PRO A 11 13.02 12.45 1.62
C PRO A 11 12.89 10.94 1.43
N ARG A 12 13.26 10.46 0.25
CA ARG A 12 13.33 9.04 -0.08
C ARG A 12 14.32 8.32 0.84
N ASN A 13 14.04 7.07 1.17
CA ASN A 13 14.91 6.28 2.04
C ASN A 13 16.24 5.99 1.33
N PRO A 14 17.42 6.41 1.84
CA PRO A 14 18.69 6.06 1.20
C PRO A 14 19.10 4.60 1.44
N GLY A 15 18.44 3.91 2.38
CA GLY A 15 18.90 2.61 2.89
C GLY A 15 20.07 2.77 3.87
N THR A 16 20.49 1.65 4.45
CA THR A 16 21.64 1.52 5.34
C THR A 16 22.33 0.19 5.08
N PRO A 17 23.64 0.04 5.38
CA PRO A 17 24.24 -1.28 5.44
C PRO A 17 23.43 -2.21 6.36
N LEU A 18 23.36 -3.50 6.02
CA LEU A 18 22.65 -4.48 6.81
C LEU A 18 23.28 -4.62 8.21
N ASP A 19 22.52 -4.26 9.24
CA ASP A 19 22.83 -4.44 10.65
C ASP A 19 21.77 -5.34 11.30
N LEU A 20 22.16 -6.59 11.54
CA LEU A 20 21.30 -7.60 12.17
C LEU A 20 21.02 -7.27 13.65
N ALA A 21 21.90 -6.51 14.32
CA ALA A 21 21.75 -6.17 15.73
C ALA A 21 20.50 -5.31 16.00
N TRP A 22 19.96 -4.66 14.97
CA TRP A 22 18.74 -3.85 15.07
C TRP A 22 17.49 -4.69 15.32
N PHE A 23 17.50 -5.97 14.94
CA PHE A 23 16.32 -6.82 15.01
C PHE A 23 16.56 -8.23 15.56
N ASP A 24 17.81 -8.67 15.72
CA ASP A 24 18.08 -10.05 16.12
C ASP A 24 17.62 -10.38 17.53
N LYS A 25 17.73 -9.41 18.43
CA LYS A 25 17.28 -9.54 19.83
C LYS A 25 15.81 -9.15 20.02
N ILE A 26 15.11 -8.74 18.97
CA ILE A 26 13.71 -8.32 19.07
C ILE A 26 12.82 -9.56 19.19
N ALA A 27 12.10 -9.62 20.30
CA ALA A 27 11.01 -10.56 20.50
C ALA A 27 9.68 -9.85 20.28
N VAL A 28 8.77 -10.49 19.54
CA VAL A 28 7.39 -10.01 19.39
C VAL A 28 6.48 -10.86 20.26
N ASN A 29 5.88 -10.24 21.29
CA ASN A 29 4.87 -10.88 22.12
C ASN A 29 3.54 -10.94 21.36
N THR A 30 3.28 -12.06 20.70
CA THR A 30 2.08 -12.26 19.86
C THR A 30 0.78 -12.06 20.63
N PRO A 31 0.55 -12.65 21.82
CA PRO A 31 -0.67 -12.36 22.61
C PRO A 31 -0.87 -10.87 22.89
N ALA A 32 0.18 -10.15 23.30
CA ALA A 32 0.08 -8.72 23.57
C ALA A 32 -0.18 -7.89 22.30
N ALA A 33 0.44 -8.25 21.17
CA ALA A 33 0.20 -7.60 19.88
C ALA A 33 -1.25 -7.79 19.43
N THR A 34 -1.78 -9.01 19.55
CA THR A 34 -3.18 -9.33 19.24
C THR A 34 -4.15 -8.57 20.15
N ALA A 35 -3.91 -8.55 21.46
CA ALA A 35 -4.73 -7.82 22.41
C ALA A 35 -4.74 -6.31 22.13
N ARG A 36 -3.58 -5.73 21.81
CA ARG A 36 -3.48 -4.32 21.40
C ARG A 36 -4.24 -4.07 20.11
N ALA A 37 -4.04 -4.90 19.08
CA ALA A 37 -4.72 -4.75 17.80
C ALA A 37 -6.25 -4.81 17.92
N ALA A 38 -6.78 -5.67 18.79
CA ALA A 38 -8.23 -5.77 19.05
C ALA A 38 -8.82 -4.47 19.63
N THR A 39 -8.02 -3.67 20.33
CA THR A 39 -8.47 -2.40 20.92
C THR A 39 -8.58 -1.26 19.91
N LEU A 40 -7.84 -1.34 18.79
CA LEU A 40 -7.76 -0.26 17.80
C LEU A 40 -9.11 0.01 17.12
N ALA A 41 -9.88 -1.05 16.85
CA ALA A 41 -11.17 -0.93 16.18
C ALA A 41 -12.35 -0.64 17.14
N THR A 42 -12.11 -0.61 18.45
CA THR A 42 -13.19 -0.64 19.46
C THR A 42 -13.14 0.49 20.49
N ARG A 43 -11.97 1.05 20.80
CA ARG A 43 -11.83 2.05 21.88
C ARG A 43 -12.46 3.41 21.57
N ARG A 44 -12.46 3.84 20.30
CA ARG A 44 -12.97 5.15 19.89
C ARG A 44 -13.69 5.04 18.56
N SER A 45 -14.96 5.44 18.54
CA SER A 45 -15.72 5.52 17.29
C SER A 45 -15.55 6.89 16.65
N VAL A 46 -15.13 6.90 15.38
CA VAL A 46 -15.23 8.07 14.52
C VAL A 46 -16.65 8.08 13.94
N LYS A 47 -17.41 9.15 14.16
CA LYS A 47 -18.85 9.22 13.80
C LYS A 47 -19.14 10.47 12.96
N LYS A 48 -20.26 10.42 12.22
CA LYS A 48 -20.86 11.55 11.50
C LYS A 48 -19.85 12.25 10.58
N GLU A 49 -19.71 13.57 10.67
CA GLU A 49 -18.86 14.40 9.82
C GLU A 49 -17.39 13.98 9.87
N TRP A 50 -16.90 13.53 11.03
CA TRP A 50 -15.53 13.03 11.17
C TRP A 50 -15.34 11.70 10.46
N GLN A 51 -16.37 10.85 10.45
CA GLN A 51 -16.32 9.58 9.74
C GLN A 51 -16.25 9.85 8.23
N ALA A 52 -17.09 10.75 7.73
CA ALA A 52 -17.06 11.17 6.33
C ALA A 52 -15.67 11.73 5.94
N ALA A 53 -15.09 12.61 6.77
CA ALA A 53 -13.75 13.16 6.52
C ALA A 53 -12.66 12.07 6.48
N TRP A 54 -12.71 11.08 7.39
CA TRP A 54 -11.75 9.96 7.39
C TRP A 54 -11.92 9.03 6.20
N LEU A 55 -13.15 8.87 5.71
CA LEU A 55 -13.44 8.09 4.51
C LEU A 55 -12.95 8.80 3.24
N VAL A 56 -13.12 10.12 3.15
CA VAL A 56 -12.51 10.94 2.09
C VAL A 56 -10.99 10.85 2.13
N ASN A 57 -10.37 10.89 3.31
CA ASN A 57 -8.93 10.69 3.45
C ASN A 57 -8.50 9.28 3.00
N ALA A 58 -9.28 8.25 3.33
CA ALA A 58 -9.01 6.88 2.90
C ALA A 58 -8.98 6.76 1.37
N ILE A 59 -9.90 7.41 0.65
CA ILE A 59 -9.92 7.41 -0.83
C ILE A 59 -8.58 7.91 -1.38
N GLN A 60 -8.06 9.01 -0.85
CA GLN A 60 -6.78 9.59 -1.25
C GLN A 60 -5.58 8.67 -0.94
N CYS A 61 -5.74 7.72 -0.04
CA CYS A 61 -4.72 6.71 0.27
C CYS A 61 -4.92 5.42 -0.52
N ILE A 62 -5.98 5.25 -1.32
CA ILE A 62 -6.20 4.00 -2.06
C ILE A 62 -5.23 3.88 -3.24
N ASP A 63 -4.55 2.75 -3.33
CA ASP A 63 -3.96 2.27 -4.58
C ASP A 63 -5.03 1.43 -5.27
N LEU A 64 -5.77 2.03 -6.20
CA LEU A 64 -6.90 1.39 -6.84
C LEU A 64 -6.37 0.32 -7.80
N THR A 65 -6.65 -0.94 -7.48
CA THR A 65 -5.88 -2.07 -8.02
C THR A 65 -6.73 -2.96 -8.91
N THR A 66 -6.20 -3.33 -10.09
CA THR A 66 -6.64 -4.51 -10.84
C THR A 66 -5.43 -5.39 -11.14
N LEU A 67 -5.53 -6.67 -10.80
CA LEU A 67 -4.48 -7.68 -10.98
C LEU A 67 -5.15 -9.00 -11.35
N ALA A 68 -5.98 -8.96 -12.37
CA ALA A 68 -6.75 -10.08 -12.87
C ALA A 68 -6.12 -10.64 -14.16
N GLY A 69 -6.26 -11.94 -14.39
CA GLY A 69 -5.69 -12.57 -15.59
C GLY A 69 -6.37 -12.14 -16.89
N ASP A 70 -7.55 -11.53 -16.79
CA ASP A 70 -8.37 -11.00 -17.88
C ASP A 70 -8.31 -9.46 -17.99
N ASP A 71 -7.28 -8.84 -17.38
CA ASP A 71 -7.07 -7.40 -17.53
C ASP A 71 -6.80 -7.02 -19.00
N THR A 72 -7.51 -5.99 -19.45
CA THR A 72 -7.41 -5.41 -20.80
C THR A 72 -7.20 -3.91 -20.68
N GLU A 73 -6.67 -3.26 -21.73
CA GLU A 73 -6.52 -1.79 -21.73
C GLU A 73 -7.85 -1.08 -21.44
N ALA A 74 -8.97 -1.58 -21.96
CA ALA A 74 -10.29 -1.00 -21.70
C ALA A 74 -10.73 -1.14 -20.22
N ARG A 75 -10.41 -2.26 -19.57
CA ARG A 75 -10.66 -2.44 -18.13
C ARG A 75 -9.80 -1.48 -17.30
N VAL A 76 -8.52 -1.37 -17.64
CA VAL A 76 -7.58 -0.46 -16.99
C VAL A 76 -7.99 1.01 -17.20
N ALA A 77 -8.47 1.37 -18.38
CA ALA A 77 -8.99 2.72 -18.63
C ALA A 77 -10.19 3.07 -17.73
N ARG A 78 -11.12 2.12 -17.50
CA ARG A 78 -12.24 2.33 -16.56
C ARG A 78 -11.76 2.47 -15.11
N LEU A 79 -10.81 1.63 -14.69
CA LEU A 79 -10.17 1.74 -13.38
C LEU A 79 -9.53 3.13 -13.20
N CYS A 80 -8.79 3.61 -14.22
CA CYS A 80 -8.16 4.93 -14.21
C CYS A 80 -9.19 6.07 -14.18
N ALA A 81 -10.29 5.96 -14.92
CA ALA A 81 -11.39 6.92 -14.85
C ALA A 81 -12.01 6.98 -13.45
N LYS A 82 -12.21 5.82 -12.80
CA LYS A 82 -12.71 5.73 -11.42
C LYS A 82 -11.69 6.27 -10.40
N ALA A 83 -10.38 6.08 -10.63
CA ALA A 83 -9.32 6.67 -9.82
C ALA A 83 -9.32 8.21 -9.87
N ARG A 84 -9.56 8.78 -11.06
CA ARG A 84 -9.68 10.24 -11.27
C ARG A 84 -10.94 10.83 -10.63
N ARG A 85 -12.06 10.11 -10.71
CA ARG A 85 -13.38 10.53 -10.18
C ARG A 85 -13.98 9.42 -9.30
N PRO A 86 -13.46 9.25 -8.07
CA PRO A 86 -13.86 8.18 -7.17
C PRO A 86 -15.26 8.36 -6.59
N LEU A 87 -15.79 9.59 -6.56
CA LEU A 87 -17.11 9.93 -6.04
C LEU A 87 -17.98 10.56 -7.12
N ALA A 88 -19.28 10.27 -7.08
CA ALA A 88 -20.28 10.96 -7.89
C ALA A 88 -20.45 12.44 -7.49
N ASP A 89 -20.89 13.27 -8.44
CA ASP A 89 -20.94 14.74 -8.29
C ASP A 89 -21.84 15.19 -7.13
N HIS A 90 -23.00 14.56 -6.94
CA HIS A 90 -23.89 14.89 -5.82
C HIS A 90 -23.29 14.56 -4.44
N ILE A 91 -22.39 13.57 -4.36
CA ILE A 91 -21.68 13.24 -3.13
C ILE A 91 -20.63 14.32 -2.85
N LEU A 92 -19.90 14.77 -3.88
CA LEU A 92 -18.92 15.85 -3.77
C LEU A 92 -19.59 17.16 -3.32
N GLU A 93 -20.70 17.53 -3.97
CA GLU A 93 -21.52 18.69 -3.60
C GLU A 93 -22.01 18.61 -2.15
N GLY A 94 -22.56 17.46 -1.76
CA GLY A 94 -23.07 17.26 -0.40
C GLY A 94 -22.00 17.20 0.69
N LEU A 95 -20.74 16.93 0.32
CA LEU A 95 -19.58 17.01 1.21
C LEU A 95 -18.89 18.38 1.18
N GLY A 96 -19.27 19.27 0.25
CA GLY A 96 -18.61 20.55 0.03
C GLY A 96 -17.17 20.40 -0.47
N LEU A 97 -16.91 19.44 -1.36
CA LEU A 97 -15.60 19.16 -1.95
C LEU A 97 -15.60 19.43 -3.45
N ASP A 98 -14.55 20.07 -3.96
CA ASP A 98 -14.41 20.30 -5.40
C ASP A 98 -14.01 19.03 -6.15
N ALA A 99 -13.02 18.31 -5.60
CA ALA A 99 -12.49 17.08 -6.19
C ALA A 99 -11.81 16.19 -5.15
N VAL A 100 -11.80 14.89 -5.42
CA VAL A 100 -11.02 13.87 -4.72
C VAL A 100 -10.46 12.91 -5.76
N LYS A 101 -9.25 12.41 -5.56
CA LYS A 101 -8.62 11.37 -6.38
C LYS A 101 -8.05 10.26 -5.51
N THR A 102 -7.80 9.08 -6.08
CA THR A 102 -7.07 8.01 -5.38
C THR A 102 -5.58 8.29 -5.30
N GLY A 103 -4.88 7.57 -4.41
CA GLY A 103 -3.44 7.73 -4.18
C GLY A 103 -2.58 7.21 -5.32
N ALA A 104 -2.97 6.10 -5.95
CA ALA A 104 -2.38 5.54 -7.17
C ALA A 104 -3.36 4.63 -7.90
N VAL A 105 -2.94 4.13 -9.07
CA VAL A 105 -3.51 2.94 -9.72
C VAL A 105 -2.46 1.85 -9.77
N CYS A 106 -2.80 0.62 -9.38
CA CYS A 106 -1.90 -0.52 -9.38
C CYS A 106 -2.32 -1.58 -10.41
N VAL A 107 -1.41 -1.94 -11.32
CA VAL A 107 -1.65 -2.87 -12.43
C VAL A 107 -0.50 -3.88 -12.61
N TYR A 108 -0.68 -4.85 -13.52
CA TYR A 108 0.42 -5.68 -14.00
C TYR A 108 1.37 -4.91 -14.93
N PRO A 109 2.64 -5.34 -15.08
CA PRO A 109 3.64 -4.64 -15.90
C PRO A 109 3.18 -4.33 -17.32
N THR A 110 2.52 -5.29 -17.98
CA THR A 110 2.04 -5.17 -19.36
C THR A 110 0.92 -4.14 -19.54
N MET A 111 0.31 -3.69 -18.44
CA MET A 111 -0.75 -2.69 -18.44
C MET A 111 -0.27 -1.29 -18.01
N VAL A 112 1.00 -1.15 -17.62
CA VAL A 112 1.55 0.13 -17.13
C VAL A 112 1.41 1.22 -18.19
N GLY A 113 1.86 0.95 -19.42
CA GLY A 113 1.79 1.96 -20.50
C GLY A 113 0.35 2.41 -20.79
N ALA A 114 -0.62 1.51 -20.72
CA ALA A 114 -2.04 1.85 -20.88
C ALA A 114 -2.57 2.70 -19.71
N ALA A 115 -2.21 2.35 -18.47
CA ALA A 115 -2.58 3.11 -17.28
C ALA A 115 -1.97 4.52 -17.28
N VAL A 116 -0.69 4.66 -17.66
CA VAL A 116 0.01 5.95 -17.77
C VAL A 116 -0.69 6.86 -18.76
N ARG A 117 -1.00 6.37 -19.97
CA ARG A 117 -1.78 7.13 -20.97
C ARG A 117 -3.15 7.53 -20.43
N ALA A 118 -3.86 6.62 -19.77
CA ALA A 118 -5.19 6.89 -19.23
C ALA A 118 -5.17 7.87 -18.03
N LEU A 119 -4.03 8.04 -17.35
CA LEU A 119 -3.85 8.92 -16.18
C LEU A 119 -3.10 10.21 -16.48
N ASP A 120 -2.76 10.48 -17.74
CA ASP A 120 -2.07 11.72 -18.14
C ASP A 120 -2.78 12.99 -17.64
N GLY A 121 -2.00 13.92 -17.07
CA GLY A 121 -2.52 15.16 -16.47
C GLY A 121 -3.35 14.99 -15.18
N SER A 122 -3.53 13.79 -14.62
CA SER A 122 -4.26 13.61 -13.34
C SER A 122 -3.38 13.84 -12.10
N GLY A 123 -2.06 13.69 -12.25
CA GLY A 123 -1.12 13.59 -11.13
C GLY A 123 -1.42 12.40 -10.21
N ILE A 124 -2.01 11.31 -10.72
CA ILE A 124 -2.14 10.02 -10.03
C ILE A 124 -0.98 9.13 -10.52
N PRO A 125 -0.06 8.68 -9.65
CA PRO A 125 1.02 7.79 -10.05
C PRO A 125 0.49 6.41 -10.44
N VAL A 126 1.18 5.77 -11.40
CA VAL A 126 0.97 4.36 -11.75
C VAL A 126 1.96 3.52 -10.96
N ALA A 127 1.41 2.57 -10.21
CA ALA A 127 2.16 1.49 -9.57
C ALA A 127 2.07 0.21 -10.42
N SER A 128 3.17 -0.53 -10.52
CA SER A 128 3.16 -1.89 -11.06
C SER A 128 3.51 -2.89 -9.98
N VAL A 129 2.83 -4.04 -9.94
CA VAL A 129 3.45 -5.21 -9.31
C VAL A 129 4.59 -5.71 -10.19
N ALA A 130 5.61 -6.31 -9.58
CA ALA A 130 6.74 -6.89 -10.31
C ALA A 130 7.33 -8.09 -9.54
N THR A 131 8.50 -8.53 -10.02
CA THR A 131 9.38 -9.53 -9.43
C THR A 131 8.74 -10.91 -9.26
N GLY A 132 8.10 -11.41 -10.32
CA GLY A 132 7.47 -12.73 -10.34
C GLY A 132 6.20 -12.78 -9.49
N PHE A 133 5.45 -11.68 -9.45
CA PHE A 133 4.20 -11.58 -8.71
C PHE A 133 3.21 -12.69 -9.13
N PRO A 134 2.49 -13.34 -8.19
CA PRO A 134 2.51 -13.09 -6.74
C PRO A 134 3.53 -13.95 -5.97
N ALA A 135 4.18 -14.90 -6.63
CA ALA A 135 4.99 -15.93 -5.97
C ALA A 135 6.37 -15.43 -5.53
N GLY A 136 7.02 -14.55 -6.30
CA GLY A 136 8.37 -14.08 -5.99
C GLY A 136 9.48 -15.13 -6.21
N LEU A 137 9.18 -16.21 -6.94
CA LEU A 137 10.05 -17.39 -7.09
C LEU A 137 10.76 -17.50 -8.44
N MET A 138 10.65 -16.48 -9.30
CA MET A 138 11.42 -16.44 -10.55
C MET A 138 12.91 -16.14 -10.28
N PRO A 139 13.83 -16.59 -11.15
CA PRO A 139 15.24 -16.19 -11.10
C PRO A 139 15.41 -14.67 -10.97
N LEU A 140 16.37 -14.24 -10.14
CA LEU A 140 16.54 -12.82 -9.81
C LEU A 140 16.73 -11.94 -11.06
N ASN A 141 17.52 -12.38 -12.04
CA ASN A 141 17.74 -11.63 -13.27
C ASN A 141 16.44 -11.35 -14.05
N LEU A 142 15.49 -12.30 -14.06
CA LEU A 142 14.17 -12.09 -14.69
C LEU A 142 13.29 -11.16 -13.85
N ARG A 143 13.35 -11.28 -12.52
CA ARG A 143 12.63 -10.37 -11.61
C ARG A 143 13.12 -8.92 -11.75
N LEU A 144 14.42 -8.70 -11.90
CA LEU A 144 15.00 -7.38 -12.16
C LEU A 144 14.58 -6.85 -13.55
N ALA A 145 14.57 -7.70 -14.57
CA ALA A 145 14.11 -7.32 -15.92
C ALA A 145 12.64 -6.87 -15.93
N GLU A 146 11.78 -7.48 -15.11
CA GLU A 146 10.38 -7.07 -14.96
C GLU A 146 10.24 -5.67 -14.34
N ILE A 147 11.09 -5.33 -13.36
CA ILE A 147 11.15 -3.98 -12.79
C ILE A 147 11.55 -2.97 -13.87
N LEU A 148 12.65 -3.24 -14.57
CA LEU A 148 13.17 -2.36 -15.63
C LEU A 148 12.12 -2.12 -16.71
N TYR A 149 11.42 -3.17 -17.14
CA TYR A 149 10.31 -3.06 -18.08
C TYR A 149 9.19 -2.17 -17.55
N ALA A 150 8.72 -2.38 -16.31
CA ALA A 150 7.65 -1.57 -15.74
C ALA A 150 8.05 -0.08 -15.60
N VAL A 151 9.29 0.19 -15.20
CA VAL A 151 9.84 1.56 -15.14
C VAL A 151 9.94 2.18 -16.53
N GLU A 152 10.41 1.44 -17.54
CA GLU A 152 10.45 1.89 -18.94
C GLU A 152 9.05 2.22 -19.49
N GLN A 153 8.03 1.46 -19.09
CA GLN A 153 6.62 1.75 -19.43
C GLN A 153 6.04 2.96 -18.67
N GLY A 154 6.78 3.55 -17.73
CA GLY A 154 6.42 4.78 -17.01
C GLY A 154 5.81 4.56 -15.63
N ALA A 155 5.99 3.39 -15.01
CA ALA A 155 5.59 3.20 -13.61
C ALA A 155 6.42 4.11 -12.69
N ALA A 156 5.73 4.92 -11.88
CA ALA A 156 6.35 5.76 -10.87
C ALA A 156 6.59 5.00 -9.55
N GLU A 157 5.94 3.86 -9.39
CA GLU A 157 6.06 3.03 -8.19
C GLU A 157 6.08 1.54 -8.55
N ILE A 158 6.90 0.76 -7.85
CA ILE A 158 7.05 -0.68 -8.08
C ILE A 158 6.78 -1.44 -6.78
N ASP A 159 5.75 -2.28 -6.80
CA ASP A 159 5.38 -3.18 -5.73
C ASP A 159 6.08 -4.54 -5.94
N ILE A 160 7.27 -4.72 -5.34
CA ILE A 160 8.07 -5.95 -5.44
C ILE A 160 7.60 -7.00 -4.43
N VAL A 161 7.74 -8.27 -4.78
CA VAL A 161 7.51 -9.42 -3.91
C VAL A 161 8.83 -10.02 -3.46
N ILE A 162 9.04 -10.10 -2.15
CA ILE A 162 10.24 -10.73 -1.60
C ILE A 162 10.25 -12.24 -1.86
N ASN A 163 11.44 -12.83 -1.93
CA ASN A 163 11.58 -14.27 -1.83
C ASN A 163 11.38 -14.70 -0.36
N ARG A 164 10.22 -15.29 -0.07
CA ARG A 164 9.82 -15.72 1.28
C ARG A 164 10.74 -16.79 1.85
N ALA A 165 11.42 -17.58 1.02
CA ALA A 165 12.33 -18.64 1.46
C ALA A 165 13.46 -18.07 2.31
N HIS A 166 14.01 -16.92 1.93
CA HIS A 166 15.06 -16.22 2.68
C HIS A 166 14.61 -15.89 4.10
N VAL A 167 13.37 -15.40 4.26
CA VAL A 167 12.80 -15.12 5.59
C VAL A 167 12.61 -16.40 6.42
N LEU A 168 12.08 -17.45 5.80
CA LEU A 168 11.78 -18.72 6.47
C LEU A 168 13.05 -19.48 6.88
N GLN A 169 14.13 -19.32 6.12
CA GLN A 169 15.44 -19.89 6.42
C GLN A 169 16.31 -18.98 7.31
N GLY A 170 15.89 -17.73 7.52
CA GLY A 170 16.65 -16.74 8.28
C GLY A 170 17.86 -16.18 7.51
N ASP A 171 17.88 -16.30 6.18
CA ASP A 171 18.89 -15.72 5.31
C ASP A 171 18.60 -14.24 5.04
N TRP A 172 18.86 -13.42 6.07
CA TRP A 172 18.60 -11.98 6.01
C TRP A 172 19.55 -11.25 5.05
N ALA A 173 20.74 -11.79 4.82
CA ALA A 173 21.70 -11.23 3.87
C ALA A 173 21.19 -11.39 2.44
N ALA A 174 20.77 -12.60 2.04
CA ALA A 174 20.20 -12.81 0.72
C ALA A 174 18.92 -11.98 0.50
N LEU A 175 18.07 -11.86 1.52
CA LEU A 175 16.90 -10.98 1.45
C LEU A 175 17.29 -9.51 1.23
N TYR A 176 18.28 -9.01 1.97
CA TYR A 176 18.78 -7.65 1.84
C TYR A 176 19.35 -7.40 0.44
N ASP A 177 20.23 -8.27 -0.03
CA ASP A 177 20.91 -8.14 -1.32
C ASP A 177 19.91 -8.14 -2.49
N GLU A 178 18.90 -9.02 -2.44
CA GLU A 178 17.85 -9.04 -3.46
C GLU A 178 17.03 -7.74 -3.48
N ILE A 179 16.62 -7.23 -2.31
CA ILE A 179 15.83 -5.99 -2.25
C ILE A 179 16.69 -4.78 -2.67
N ALA A 180 17.97 -4.75 -2.30
CA ALA A 180 18.89 -3.69 -2.70
C ALA A 180 19.09 -3.66 -4.23
N ALA A 181 19.25 -4.83 -4.87
CA ALA A 181 19.31 -4.92 -6.32
C ALA A 181 17.99 -4.49 -6.99
N MET A 182 16.84 -4.84 -6.41
CA MET A 182 15.54 -4.37 -6.89
C MET A 182 15.37 -2.86 -6.73
N ARG A 183 15.86 -2.28 -5.62
CA ARG A 183 15.86 -0.84 -5.36
C ARG A 183 16.69 -0.11 -6.42
N GLU A 184 17.87 -0.63 -6.75
CA GLU A 184 18.70 -0.09 -7.82
C GLU A 184 17.97 -0.15 -9.17
N ALA A 185 17.37 -1.29 -9.52
CA ALA A 185 16.62 -1.47 -10.76
C ALA A 185 15.38 -0.55 -10.86
N CYS A 186 14.81 -0.12 -9.74
CA CYS A 186 13.70 0.85 -9.75
C CYS A 186 14.12 2.26 -10.20
N GLY A 187 15.42 2.60 -10.12
CA GLY A 187 15.90 3.97 -10.35
C GLY A 187 15.13 4.96 -9.46
N ASP A 188 14.50 5.96 -10.07
CA ASP A 188 13.71 6.98 -9.37
C ASP A 188 12.34 6.47 -8.89
N ALA A 189 11.81 5.37 -9.44
CA ALA A 189 10.51 4.84 -9.03
C ALA A 189 10.53 4.37 -7.57
N HIS A 190 9.47 4.69 -6.82
CA HIS A 190 9.35 4.29 -5.43
C HIS A 190 9.17 2.77 -5.30
N ILE A 191 9.96 2.13 -4.43
CA ILE A 191 9.89 0.70 -4.19
C ILE A 191 9.00 0.38 -2.98
N LYS A 192 7.98 -0.46 -3.17
CA LYS A 192 7.13 -0.99 -2.09
C LYS A 192 7.37 -2.48 -1.91
N ALA A 193 8.02 -2.86 -0.83
CA ALA A 193 8.37 -4.26 -0.55
C ALA A 193 7.16 -5.03 0.02
N ILE A 194 6.55 -5.90 -0.79
CA ILE A 194 5.54 -6.86 -0.34
C ILE A 194 6.22 -7.99 0.41
N LEU A 195 5.93 -8.09 1.71
CA LEU A 195 6.51 -9.11 2.57
C LEU A 195 5.74 -10.43 2.56
N ALA A 196 4.51 -10.45 2.04
CA ALA A 196 3.61 -11.60 2.07
C ALA A 196 3.46 -12.19 3.48
N THR A 197 3.12 -11.31 4.43
CA THR A 197 3.18 -11.56 5.87
C THR A 197 2.39 -12.77 6.37
N GLY A 198 1.34 -13.18 5.66
CA GLY A 198 0.55 -14.37 6.01
C GLY A 198 1.34 -15.68 5.91
N GLU A 199 2.45 -15.67 5.18
CA GLU A 199 3.26 -16.86 4.88
C GLU A 199 4.63 -16.83 5.58
N LEU A 200 4.92 -15.81 6.40
CA LEU A 200 6.20 -15.67 7.10
C LEU A 200 6.28 -16.44 8.42
N GLY A 201 5.22 -17.16 8.79
CA GLY A 201 5.14 -18.05 9.94
C GLY A 201 5.00 -17.37 11.31
N SER A 202 5.65 -16.22 11.56
CA SER A 202 5.58 -15.55 12.85
C SER A 202 5.67 -14.02 12.75
N LEU A 203 5.10 -13.31 13.74
CA LEU A 203 5.25 -11.85 13.84
C LEU A 203 6.71 -11.43 14.04
N ARG A 204 7.57 -12.29 14.61
CA ARG A 204 9.01 -12.03 14.70
C ARG A 204 9.62 -11.94 13.30
N ASN A 205 9.30 -12.90 12.42
CA ASN A 205 9.78 -12.88 11.04
C ASN A 205 9.23 -11.68 10.26
N VAL A 206 7.96 -11.30 10.49
CA VAL A 206 7.37 -10.08 9.91
C VAL A 206 8.16 -8.84 10.31
N TYR A 207 8.49 -8.68 11.60
CA TYR A 207 9.30 -7.55 12.08
C TYR A 207 10.70 -7.54 11.43
N LYS A 208 11.40 -8.68 11.46
CA LYS A 208 12.75 -8.81 10.89
C LYS A 208 12.76 -8.51 9.38
N ALA A 209 11.84 -9.10 8.62
CA ALA A 209 11.71 -8.83 7.18
C ALA A 209 11.40 -7.36 6.89
N SER A 210 10.57 -6.71 7.73
CA SER A 210 10.31 -5.27 7.61
C SER A 210 11.59 -4.44 7.79
N MET A 211 12.38 -4.77 8.82
CA MET A 211 13.65 -4.09 9.07
C MET A 211 14.64 -4.30 7.93
N VAL A 212 14.79 -5.53 7.43
CA VAL A 212 15.68 -5.81 6.29
C VAL A 212 15.25 -5.06 5.05
N ALA A 213 13.95 -5.04 4.71
CA ALA A 213 13.45 -4.30 3.56
C ALA A 213 13.74 -2.80 3.65
N MET A 214 13.56 -2.19 4.83
CA MET A 214 13.87 -0.77 5.04
C MET A 214 15.37 -0.48 5.00
N GLN A 215 16.21 -1.35 5.57
CA GLN A 215 17.67 -1.21 5.47
C GLN A 215 18.12 -1.31 4.00
N ALA A 216 17.54 -2.22 3.21
CA ALA A 216 17.79 -2.34 1.77
C ALA A 216 17.22 -1.17 0.94
N GLY A 217 16.58 -0.19 1.58
CA GLY A 217 16.09 1.01 0.92
C GLY A 217 14.65 0.93 0.41
N ALA A 218 13.79 0.09 0.98
CA ALA A 218 12.37 0.14 0.66
C ALA A 218 11.77 1.51 1.05
N ASP A 219 11.00 2.13 0.15
CA ASP A 219 10.27 3.39 0.39
C ASP A 219 8.95 3.13 1.12
N PHE A 220 8.36 1.96 0.86
CA PHE A 220 7.22 1.41 1.58
C PHE A 220 7.45 -0.05 1.94
N ILE A 221 6.91 -0.48 3.07
CA ILE A 221 6.66 -1.90 3.33
C ILE A 221 5.17 -2.20 3.16
N LYS A 222 4.88 -3.29 2.46
CA LYS A 222 3.54 -3.74 2.09
C LYS A 222 3.26 -5.11 2.67
N THR A 223 2.05 -5.30 3.22
CA THR A 223 1.73 -6.54 3.95
C THR A 223 1.71 -7.76 3.03
N SER A 224 0.93 -7.73 1.95
CA SER A 224 0.54 -8.95 1.22
C SER A 224 0.37 -8.68 -0.27
N THR A 225 0.41 -9.73 -1.09
CA THR A 225 0.14 -9.60 -2.53
C THR A 225 -1.35 -9.42 -2.82
N GLY A 226 -2.21 -9.84 -1.89
CA GLY A 226 -3.66 -9.92 -2.12
C GLY A 226 -4.09 -11.24 -2.73
N LYS A 227 -3.15 -12.18 -2.92
CA LYS A 227 -3.38 -13.51 -3.50
C LYS A 227 -3.21 -14.64 -2.49
N GLU A 228 -2.64 -14.35 -1.31
CA GLU A 228 -2.52 -15.31 -0.21
C GLU A 228 -3.88 -15.59 0.44
N THR A 229 -3.99 -16.72 1.17
CA THR A 229 -5.16 -17.03 2.00
C THR A 229 -5.32 -16.04 3.15
N VAL A 230 -4.20 -15.69 3.81
CA VAL A 230 -4.17 -14.71 4.90
C VAL A 230 -3.41 -13.48 4.42
N ASN A 231 -4.12 -12.36 4.32
CA ASN A 231 -3.56 -11.08 3.86
C ASN A 231 -3.30 -10.13 5.05
N ALA A 232 -3.51 -8.82 4.86
CA ALA A 232 -3.38 -7.84 5.92
C ALA A 232 -4.28 -8.16 7.11
N THR A 233 -3.68 -8.19 8.31
CA THR A 233 -4.40 -8.22 9.59
C THR A 233 -3.88 -7.12 10.49
N LEU A 234 -4.68 -6.64 11.43
CA LEU A 234 -4.24 -5.60 12.38
C LEU A 234 -3.05 -6.03 13.25
N PRO A 235 -2.95 -7.28 13.76
CA PRO A 235 -1.77 -7.70 14.53
C PRO A 235 -0.46 -7.67 13.72
N VAL A 236 -0.51 -8.14 12.47
CA VAL A 236 0.62 -8.06 11.54
C VAL A 236 0.96 -6.61 11.22
N SER A 237 -0.05 -5.80 10.89
CA SER A 237 0.12 -4.39 10.54
C SER A 237 0.72 -3.59 11.69
N LEU A 238 0.25 -3.83 12.93
CA LEU A 238 0.82 -3.24 14.14
C LEU A 238 2.31 -3.58 14.31
N THR A 239 2.69 -4.82 14.00
CA THR A 239 4.08 -5.27 14.07
C THR A 239 4.96 -4.53 13.06
N MET A 240 4.50 -4.42 11.80
CA MET A 240 5.19 -3.69 10.74
C MET A 240 5.29 -2.19 11.04
N VAL A 241 4.19 -1.59 11.50
CA VAL A 241 4.12 -0.17 11.87
C VAL A 241 5.07 0.17 13.03
N ARG A 242 5.24 -0.74 13.98
CA ARG A 242 6.25 -0.57 15.03
C ARG A 242 7.67 -0.71 14.50
N ALA A 243 7.92 -1.59 13.52
CA ALA A 243 9.21 -1.63 12.83
C ALA A 243 9.51 -0.28 12.14
N LEU A 244 8.52 0.34 11.48
CA LEU A 244 8.66 1.67 10.87
C LEU A 244 9.07 2.73 11.91
N ARG A 245 8.39 2.74 13.07
CA ARG A 245 8.71 3.64 14.18
C ARG A 245 10.14 3.44 14.66
N ASP A 246 10.53 2.19 14.89
CA ASP A 246 11.84 1.85 15.45
C ASP A 246 12.97 2.15 14.44
N TYR A 247 12.74 1.93 13.14
CA TYR A 247 13.64 2.32 12.06
C TYR A 247 13.78 3.85 11.98
N GLY A 248 12.66 4.58 11.93
CA GLY A 248 12.67 6.04 11.87
C GLY A 248 13.33 6.69 13.09
N ALA A 249 13.20 6.10 14.28
CA ALA A 249 13.90 6.56 15.48
C ALA A 249 15.43 6.41 15.38
N ARG A 250 15.93 5.46 14.57
CA ARG A 250 17.35 5.22 14.36
C ARG A 250 17.92 6.06 13.22
N THR A 251 17.16 6.23 12.14
CA THR A 251 17.67 6.80 10.89
C THR A 251 17.17 8.22 10.61
N GLY A 252 16.08 8.65 11.25
CA GLY A 252 15.39 9.91 10.95
C GLY A 252 14.51 9.87 9.70
N TYR A 253 14.49 8.76 8.94
CA TYR A 253 13.69 8.63 7.72
C TYR A 253 12.31 8.07 8.00
N LYS A 254 11.30 8.66 7.36
CA LYS A 254 9.92 8.18 7.40
C LYS A 254 9.69 7.23 6.23
N ILE A 255 9.26 6.02 6.55
CA ILE A 255 8.97 4.98 5.57
C ILE A 255 7.46 4.76 5.49
N GLY A 256 6.96 4.55 4.27
CA GLY A 256 5.55 4.34 4.03
C GLY A 256 5.06 2.95 4.44
N PHE A 257 3.76 2.86 4.72
CA PHE A 257 3.06 1.60 5.01
C PHE A 257 1.93 1.34 4.03
N LYS A 258 1.82 0.10 3.54
CA LYS A 258 0.71 -0.31 2.65
C LYS A 258 0.06 -1.62 3.09
N PRO A 259 -1.07 -1.60 3.83
CA PRO A 259 -1.92 -2.77 3.94
C PRO A 259 -2.52 -3.15 2.58
N ALA A 260 -2.54 -4.44 2.27
CA ALA A 260 -3.15 -4.95 1.06
C ALA A 260 -3.77 -6.34 1.26
N GLY A 261 -4.86 -6.58 0.52
CA GLY A 261 -5.58 -7.85 0.48
C GLY A 261 -6.62 -8.00 1.60
N GLY A 262 -7.88 -8.26 1.22
CA GLY A 262 -8.97 -8.54 2.17
C GLY A 262 -9.68 -7.31 2.76
N LEU A 263 -9.19 -6.08 2.55
CA LEU A 263 -9.86 -4.85 2.99
C LEU A 263 -11.01 -4.53 2.05
N LYS A 264 -12.25 -4.63 2.56
CA LYS A 264 -13.47 -4.50 1.74
C LYS A 264 -14.44 -3.45 2.26
N THR A 265 -14.29 -3.01 3.51
CA THR A 265 -15.28 -2.15 4.16
C THR A 265 -14.69 -0.80 4.61
N ALA A 266 -15.54 0.22 4.64
CA ALA A 266 -15.26 1.54 5.22
C ALA A 266 -14.75 1.45 6.67
N LYS A 267 -15.22 0.44 7.43
CA LYS A 267 -14.74 0.15 8.78
C LYS A 267 -13.28 -0.31 8.79
N ASP A 268 -12.87 -1.13 7.83
CA ASP A 268 -11.47 -1.53 7.66
C ASP A 268 -10.60 -0.28 7.38
N ALA A 269 -11.02 0.57 6.44
CA ALA A 269 -10.28 1.79 6.12
C ALA A 269 -10.07 2.70 7.34
N ILE A 270 -11.07 2.84 8.21
CA ILE A 270 -10.95 3.62 9.45
C ILE A 270 -10.02 2.92 10.44
N ALA A 271 -10.15 1.61 10.64
CA ALA A 271 -9.33 0.89 11.61
C ALA A 271 -7.82 0.98 11.29
N TRP A 272 -7.44 0.93 10.01
CA TRP A 272 -6.04 1.10 9.62
C TRP A 272 -5.57 2.55 9.77
N GLN A 273 -6.40 3.55 9.47
CA GLN A 273 -6.05 4.94 9.78
C GLN A 273 -5.89 5.18 11.30
N VAL A 274 -6.71 4.53 12.15
CA VAL A 274 -6.54 4.57 13.60
C VAL A 274 -5.19 3.98 14.00
N LEU A 275 -4.83 2.81 13.45
CA LEU A 275 -3.51 2.20 13.67
C LEU A 275 -2.38 3.19 13.34
N MET A 276 -2.41 3.79 12.13
CA MET A 276 -1.37 4.72 11.69
C MET A 276 -1.30 5.94 12.62
N LYS A 277 -2.45 6.54 12.93
CA LYS A 277 -2.53 7.73 13.77
C LYS A 277 -2.03 7.47 15.20
N GLU A 278 -2.37 6.32 15.79
CA GLU A 278 -1.99 5.99 17.16
C GLU A 278 -0.51 5.62 17.30
N GLU A 279 0.09 4.93 16.33
CA GLU A 279 1.46 4.44 16.46
C GLU A 279 2.51 5.37 15.82
N LEU A 280 2.16 6.14 14.76
CA LEU A 280 3.11 6.98 14.00
C LEU A 280 2.68 8.46 13.86
N GLY A 281 1.40 8.77 14.09
CA GLY A 281 0.90 10.15 14.06
C GLY A 281 0.31 10.58 12.71
N ARG A 282 0.08 11.90 12.55
CA ARG A 282 -0.74 12.45 11.46
C ARG A 282 -0.09 12.37 10.08
N ASP A 283 1.24 12.40 9.99
CA ASP A 283 1.92 12.36 8.69
C ASP A 283 1.63 11.03 7.95
N TRP A 284 1.51 9.92 8.68
CA TRP A 284 1.11 8.61 8.15
C TRP A 284 -0.40 8.47 7.88
N LEU A 285 -1.13 9.58 7.77
CA LEU A 285 -2.47 9.61 7.20
C LEU A 285 -2.47 10.17 5.77
N ARG A 286 -1.31 10.57 5.24
CA ARG A 286 -1.15 11.10 3.89
C ARG A 286 -0.67 10.01 2.93
N SER A 287 -0.98 10.18 1.64
CA SER A 287 -0.73 9.19 0.60
C SER A 287 0.76 8.92 0.35
N ASP A 288 1.66 9.82 0.72
CA ASP A 288 3.11 9.64 0.59
C ASP A 288 3.71 8.71 1.67
N LEU A 289 2.97 8.45 2.77
CA LEU A 289 3.41 7.55 3.84
C LEU A 289 2.39 6.44 4.17
N PHE A 290 1.19 6.49 3.62
CA PHE A 290 0.17 5.48 3.84
C PHE A 290 -0.65 5.21 2.58
N ARG A 291 -0.70 3.94 2.17
CA ARG A 291 -1.51 3.48 1.04
C ARG A 291 -2.39 2.31 1.43
N ILE A 292 -3.53 2.13 0.77
CA ILE A 292 -4.40 0.98 0.94
C ILE A 292 -4.51 0.26 -0.41
N GLY A 293 -3.92 -0.93 -0.51
CA GLY A 293 -4.04 -1.77 -1.70
C GLY A 293 -5.40 -2.46 -1.73
N ALA A 294 -6.33 -1.95 -2.53
CA ALA A 294 -7.68 -2.48 -2.62
C ALA A 294 -8.29 -2.34 -4.03
N SER A 295 -9.19 -3.26 -4.35
CA SER A 295 -10.00 -3.23 -5.59
C SER A 295 -11.45 -2.84 -5.31
N SER A 296 -12.09 -3.46 -4.31
CA SER A 296 -13.53 -3.25 -4.02
C SER A 296 -13.83 -2.27 -2.88
N LEU A 297 -12.83 -1.87 -2.08
CA LEU A 297 -13.01 -0.99 -0.92
C LEU A 297 -13.62 0.37 -1.30
N LEU A 298 -13.19 0.94 -2.44
CA LEU A 298 -13.64 2.25 -2.88
C LEU A 298 -15.17 2.31 -3.04
N GLY A 299 -15.78 1.26 -3.61
CA GLY A 299 -17.23 1.18 -3.79
C GLY A 299 -17.99 1.18 -2.46
N ASP A 300 -17.48 0.48 -1.44
CA ASP A 300 -18.11 0.52 -0.11
C ASP A 300 -17.98 1.90 0.53
N ILE A 301 -16.82 2.55 0.40
CA ILE A 301 -16.61 3.91 0.92
C ILE A 301 -17.57 4.90 0.26
N GLU A 302 -17.68 4.88 -1.07
CA GLU A 302 -18.59 5.74 -1.83
C GLU A 302 -20.03 5.54 -1.36
N ARG A 303 -20.46 4.29 -1.17
CA ARG A 303 -21.79 3.96 -0.65
C ARG A 303 -22.03 4.51 0.77
N GLN A 304 -21.04 4.47 1.66
CA GLN A 304 -21.19 5.05 3.01
C GLN A 304 -21.26 6.58 2.97
N LEU A 305 -20.48 7.23 2.10
CA LEU A 305 -20.50 8.67 1.93
C LEU A 305 -21.82 9.15 1.31
N GLU A 306 -22.36 8.41 0.34
CA GLU A 306 -23.67 8.73 -0.20
C GLU A 306 -24.78 8.60 0.85
N HIS A 307 -24.74 7.56 1.68
CA HIS A 307 -25.70 7.42 2.78
C HIS A 307 -25.59 8.58 3.77
N TYR A 308 -24.36 9.02 4.07
CA TYR A 308 -24.12 10.18 4.93
C TYR A 308 -24.74 11.47 4.35
N VAL A 309 -24.58 11.73 3.06
CA VAL A 309 -25.09 12.93 2.38
C VAL A 309 -26.61 12.90 2.18
N THR A 310 -27.16 11.76 1.79
CA THR A 310 -28.56 11.66 1.31
C THR A 310 -29.52 11.04 2.32
N GLY A 311 -29.00 10.42 3.38
CA GLY A 311 -29.76 9.59 4.31
C GLY A 311 -30.24 8.25 3.72
N ARG A 312 -29.87 7.90 2.48
CA ARG A 312 -30.33 6.69 1.77
C ARG A 312 -29.13 5.89 1.24
N TYR A 313 -29.16 4.57 1.35
CA TYR A 313 -28.18 3.73 0.67
C TYR A 313 -28.53 3.64 -0.81
N ALA A 314 -27.58 3.91 -1.70
CA ALA A 314 -27.77 3.64 -3.11
C ALA A 314 -27.77 2.15 -3.43
N SER A 315 -28.53 1.78 -4.47
CA SER A 315 -28.40 0.47 -5.09
C SER A 315 -27.03 0.34 -5.75
N GLY A 316 -26.42 -0.85 -5.71
CA GLY A 316 -25.08 -1.07 -6.26
C GLY A 316 -24.94 -0.77 -7.77
N SER A 317 -26.05 -0.62 -8.49
CA SER A 317 -26.09 -0.20 -9.90
C SER A 317 -25.84 1.29 -10.13
N ARG A 318 -25.87 2.13 -9.09
CA ARG A 318 -25.67 3.59 -9.19
C ARG A 318 -24.22 4.02 -9.08
N HIS A 319 -23.33 3.12 -8.64
CA HIS A 319 -21.90 3.39 -8.56
C HIS A 319 -21.18 2.75 -9.74
N ALA A 320 -20.33 3.52 -10.41
CA ALA A 320 -19.47 2.99 -11.45
C ALA A 320 -18.53 1.94 -10.84
N LEU A 321 -18.64 0.70 -11.32
CA LEU A 321 -17.73 -0.37 -10.95
C LEU A 321 -16.35 -0.14 -11.57
N ALA A 322 -15.31 -0.50 -10.81
CA ALA A 322 -13.92 -0.43 -11.24
C ALA A 322 -13.48 -1.69 -12.00
#